data_AF-A0A1W1D0Z7-F1
#
_entry.id   AF-A0A1W1D0Z7-F1
#
_cell.length_a   1.000
_cell.length_b   1.000
_cell.length_c   1.000
_cell.angle_alpha   90.00
_cell.angle_beta   90.00
_cell.angle_gamma   90.00
#
_symmetry.space_group_name_H-M   'P 1'
#
loop_
_entity.id
_entity.type
_entity.pdbx_description
1 polymer ?
#
loop_
_entity_poly.entity_id
_entity_poly.type
_entity_poly.pdbx_seq_one_letter_code
_entity_poly.pdbx_strand_id
1 'polypeptide(L)'
;MDMNVRANRMSDNELILLAHLLGDGCILPKQPYHYTNEDKENIIIVKKVAKKLFDIDARIVSQENYWHVYLTSPYALGHHKKHPITLWYERLGLSRVRSYEKKIADAVFMCDDKAIALFLHHLWATDGSISTYQAKNKSKNIQVYYASTSEVLAKQVQSLLLRLGIISTVSSIPQDKKDKTYRPSYHVRVQGKENLILFIREVNAFGQRGKQKEKYLEILEKIKTNPNNGCIDKSAWQSFIKKAKDKQNISWRAFAKHLNMSYCGSSLFKSSISGERMQKIASFLKDKKVQNLAYSDIYWDEIISIEKKEKVKTYDLTVDKVHNFVANDIIVHNSIEQDADIVMFVYRDDVYREAMEKEKEMKAKADGKEYKSEFAKKSEEDAEIIIGKQRNGPTGTVELVFQKNYTRFVDKSFAPAFEIEYDDTNIPMQDDMMNNRIPDYEMPQI
;
A
#
# COMPACT_ATOMS: atom_id res chain seq x y z
N MET A 1 -22.68 -4.81 -20.85
CA MET A 1 -21.52 -5.03 -21.75
C MET A 1 -20.30 -5.04 -20.84
N ASP A 2 -19.86 -6.23 -20.42
CA ASP A 2 -18.81 -6.39 -19.42
C ASP A 2 -17.46 -5.87 -19.95
N MET A 3 -17.02 -4.72 -19.45
CA MET A 3 -15.77 -4.07 -19.83
C MET A 3 -14.50 -4.75 -19.28
N ASN A 4 -14.59 -5.92 -18.64
CA ASN A 4 -13.51 -6.46 -17.81
C ASN A 4 -13.01 -7.87 -18.15
N VAL A 5 -13.35 -8.45 -19.30
CA VAL A 5 -12.66 -9.69 -19.72
C VAL A 5 -11.32 -9.30 -20.35
N ARG A 6 -10.27 -9.20 -19.51
CA ARG A 6 -8.89 -9.05 -19.98
C ARG A 6 -8.56 -10.27 -20.84
N ALA A 7 -8.22 -10.07 -22.10
CA ALA A 7 -7.72 -11.16 -22.93
C ALA A 7 -6.38 -11.64 -22.36
N ASN A 8 -6.31 -12.91 -21.93
CA ASN A 8 -5.10 -13.48 -21.36
C ASN A 8 -3.94 -13.42 -22.37
N ARG A 9 -2.83 -12.79 -21.96
CA ARG A 9 -1.62 -12.64 -22.77
C ARG A 9 -0.75 -13.89 -22.79
N MET A 10 -1.05 -14.86 -21.92
CA MET A 10 -0.37 -16.13 -21.79
C MET A 10 -1.39 -17.26 -21.71
N SER A 11 -1.06 -18.39 -22.32
CA SER A 11 -1.85 -19.61 -22.17
C SER A 11 -1.62 -20.28 -20.80
N ASP A 12 -2.57 -21.10 -20.34
CA ASP A 12 -2.46 -21.87 -19.10
C ASP A 12 -1.15 -22.67 -19.02
N ASN A 13 -0.78 -23.31 -20.13
CA ASN A 13 0.48 -24.04 -20.26
C ASN A 13 1.69 -23.14 -20.01
N GLU A 14 1.72 -21.93 -20.57
CA GLU A 14 2.84 -21.01 -20.37
C GLU A 14 2.91 -20.53 -18.93
N LEU A 15 1.77 -20.28 -18.29
CA LEU A 15 1.69 -19.88 -16.88
C LEU A 15 2.22 -21.00 -15.97
N ILE A 16 1.78 -22.24 -16.21
CA ILE A 16 2.23 -23.42 -15.48
C ILE A 16 3.74 -23.58 -15.59
N LEU A 17 4.27 -23.59 -16.82
CA LEU A 17 5.70 -23.79 -17.04
C LEU A 17 6.53 -22.64 -16.47
N LEU A 18 6.06 -21.40 -16.59
CA LEU A 18 6.78 -20.24 -16.06
C LEU A 18 6.88 -20.32 -14.53
N ALA A 19 5.77 -20.65 -13.86
CA ALA A 19 5.73 -20.78 -12.41
C ALA A 19 6.76 -21.80 -11.90
N HIS A 20 6.77 -23.01 -12.50
CA HIS A 20 7.72 -24.05 -12.13
C HIS A 20 9.18 -23.66 -12.43
N LEU A 21 9.46 -22.98 -13.56
CA LEU A 21 10.81 -22.55 -13.90
C LEU A 21 11.31 -21.37 -13.04
N LEU A 22 10.40 -20.49 -12.60
CA LEU A 22 10.74 -19.41 -11.67
C LEU A 22 11.06 -19.94 -10.28
N GLY A 23 10.40 -21.00 -9.83
CA GLY A 23 10.74 -21.67 -8.58
C GLY A 23 12.00 -22.53 -8.68
N ASP A 24 11.80 -23.83 -8.90
CA ASP A 24 12.88 -24.83 -8.90
C ASP A 24 13.58 -25.01 -10.26
N GLY A 25 13.29 -24.16 -11.25
CA GLY A 25 13.97 -24.20 -12.53
C GLY A 25 15.37 -23.58 -12.48
N CYS A 26 16.31 -24.26 -13.15
CA CYS A 26 17.63 -23.74 -13.48
C CYS A 26 17.77 -23.57 -15.00
N ILE A 27 17.93 -22.32 -15.41
CA ILE A 27 18.00 -21.89 -16.82
C ILE A 27 19.21 -20.97 -17.07
N LEU A 28 20.24 -21.07 -16.23
CA LEU A 28 21.40 -20.18 -16.30
C LEU A 28 22.13 -20.28 -17.64
N PRO A 29 22.77 -19.20 -18.11
CA PRO A 29 23.65 -19.27 -19.26
C PRO A 29 24.72 -20.34 -19.06
N LYS A 30 24.99 -21.13 -20.12
CA LYS A 30 26.00 -22.21 -20.13
C LYS A 30 25.70 -23.38 -19.18
N GLN A 31 24.49 -23.47 -18.63
CA GLN A 31 24.02 -24.65 -17.88
C GLN A 31 22.89 -25.35 -18.64
N PRO A 32 22.72 -26.68 -18.44
CA PRO A 32 21.58 -27.39 -19.00
C PRO A 32 20.28 -26.84 -18.41
N TYR A 33 19.23 -26.76 -19.23
CA TYR A 33 17.90 -26.41 -18.77
C TYR A 33 17.35 -27.60 -17.98
N HIS A 34 17.13 -27.40 -16.70
CA HIS A 34 16.58 -28.45 -15.85
C HIS A 34 15.66 -27.91 -14.77
N TYR A 35 14.80 -28.80 -14.29
CA TYR A 35 13.85 -28.57 -13.22
C TYR A 35 13.95 -29.72 -12.23
N THR A 36 13.89 -29.43 -10.94
CA THR A 36 13.99 -30.43 -9.88
C THR A 36 12.87 -30.29 -8.88
N ASN A 37 12.23 -31.39 -8.48
CA ASN A 37 11.22 -31.35 -7.43
C ASN A 37 11.05 -32.71 -6.75
N GLU A 38 10.60 -32.68 -5.50
CA GLU A 38 10.29 -33.87 -4.68
C GLU A 38 8.90 -34.46 -4.97
N ASP A 39 8.06 -33.79 -5.76
CA ASP A 39 6.73 -34.27 -6.11
C ASP A 39 6.69 -34.72 -7.58
N LYS A 40 6.37 -36.00 -7.78
CA LYS A 40 6.25 -36.59 -9.11
C LYS A 40 5.15 -35.94 -9.95
N GLU A 41 4.10 -35.38 -9.35
CA GLU A 41 3.04 -34.68 -10.09
C GLU A 41 3.58 -33.41 -10.75
N ASN A 42 4.43 -32.65 -10.04
CA ASN A 42 5.12 -31.46 -10.57
C ASN A 42 6.04 -31.82 -11.75
N ILE A 43 6.75 -32.94 -11.65
CA ILE A 43 7.65 -33.46 -12.70
C ILE A 43 6.86 -33.82 -13.97
N ILE A 44 5.73 -34.50 -13.80
CA ILE A 44 4.86 -34.94 -14.91
C ILE A 44 4.25 -33.74 -15.63
N ILE A 45 3.74 -32.75 -14.88
CA ILE A 45 3.11 -31.57 -15.50
C ILE A 45 4.14 -30.75 -16.27
N VAL A 46 5.35 -30.52 -15.72
CA VAL A 46 6.42 -29.80 -16.41
C VAL A 46 6.81 -30.51 -17.71
N LYS A 47 6.99 -31.84 -17.69
CA LYS A 47 7.27 -32.61 -18.90
C LYS A 47 6.16 -32.48 -19.95
N LYS A 48 4.90 -32.65 -19.53
CA LYS A 48 3.72 -32.57 -20.41
C LYS A 48 3.62 -31.21 -21.09
N VAL A 49 3.77 -30.14 -20.30
CA VAL A 49 3.64 -28.77 -20.78
C VAL A 49 4.82 -28.37 -21.67
N ALA A 50 6.05 -28.76 -21.32
CA ALA A 50 7.22 -28.52 -22.16
C ALA A 50 7.10 -29.20 -23.53
N LYS A 51 6.59 -30.44 -23.58
CA LYS A 51 6.29 -31.13 -24.84
C LYS A 51 5.21 -30.40 -25.65
N LYS A 52 4.13 -29.95 -25.01
CA LYS A 52 3.03 -29.26 -25.71
C LYS A 52 3.41 -27.88 -26.24
N LEU A 53 4.22 -27.12 -25.52
CA LEU A 53 4.61 -25.75 -25.91
C LEU A 53 5.77 -25.72 -26.91
N PHE A 54 6.75 -26.59 -26.73
CA PHE A 54 8.04 -26.48 -27.41
C PHE A 54 8.51 -27.79 -28.06
N ASP A 55 7.67 -28.82 -28.07
CA ASP A 55 8.02 -30.16 -28.55
C ASP A 55 9.23 -30.79 -27.84
N ILE A 56 9.50 -30.37 -26.60
CA ILE A 56 10.62 -30.87 -25.79
C ILE A 56 10.30 -32.26 -25.22
N ASP A 57 11.04 -33.27 -25.64
CA ASP A 57 11.03 -34.61 -25.03
C ASP A 57 11.92 -34.64 -23.77
N ALA A 58 11.35 -34.21 -22.65
CA ALA A 58 12.10 -34.08 -21.41
C ALA A 58 12.57 -35.44 -20.85
N ARG A 59 13.86 -35.53 -20.52
CA ARG A 59 14.48 -36.69 -19.87
C ARG A 59 14.32 -36.59 -18.35
N ILE A 60 13.69 -37.59 -17.74
CA ILE A 60 13.51 -37.68 -16.29
C ILE A 60 14.59 -38.59 -15.70
N VAL A 61 15.24 -38.14 -14.63
CA VAL A 61 16.21 -38.92 -13.86
C VAL A 61 15.78 -38.91 -12.39
N SER A 62 15.55 -40.08 -11.81
CA SER A 62 15.26 -40.22 -10.37
C SER A 62 16.54 -40.14 -9.56
N GLN A 63 16.49 -39.39 -8.46
CA GLN A 63 17.44 -39.43 -7.36
C GLN A 63 16.74 -40.00 -6.12
N GLU A 64 17.45 -40.17 -5.00
CA GLU A 64 16.89 -40.79 -3.78
C GLU A 64 15.59 -40.14 -3.30
N ASN A 65 15.55 -38.81 -3.20
CA ASN A 65 14.42 -38.07 -2.62
C ASN A 65 13.73 -37.09 -3.57
N TYR A 66 14.19 -37.01 -4.83
CA TYR A 66 13.69 -36.02 -5.79
C TYR A 66 13.95 -36.45 -7.23
N TRP A 67 13.32 -35.79 -8.18
CA TRP A 67 13.48 -36.08 -9.61
C TRP A 67 14.05 -34.87 -10.34
N HIS A 68 14.93 -35.14 -11.31
CA HIS A 68 15.43 -34.17 -12.27
C HIS A 68 14.71 -34.31 -13.60
N VAL A 69 14.32 -33.19 -14.19
CA VAL A 69 13.79 -33.09 -15.54
C VAL A 69 14.76 -32.26 -16.37
N TYR A 70 15.42 -32.88 -17.34
CA TYR A 70 16.21 -32.17 -18.33
C TYR A 70 15.33 -31.77 -19.50
N LEU A 71 15.24 -30.46 -19.73
CA LEU A 71 14.47 -29.87 -20.83
C LEU A 71 15.41 -29.70 -22.02
N THR A 72 15.70 -30.80 -22.71
CA THR A 72 16.62 -30.83 -23.84
C THR A 72 16.01 -30.16 -25.07
N SER A 73 16.85 -29.48 -25.86
CA SER A 73 16.41 -28.87 -27.11
C SER A 73 15.82 -29.92 -28.05
N PRO A 74 14.68 -29.64 -28.71
CA PRO A 74 14.06 -30.55 -29.68
C PRO A 74 14.85 -30.60 -31.01
N TYR A 75 15.80 -29.69 -31.20
CA TYR A 75 16.67 -29.62 -32.37
C TYR A 75 18.12 -29.32 -31.98
N ALA A 76 19.05 -29.63 -32.90
CA ALA A 76 20.46 -29.29 -32.75
C ALA A 76 20.65 -27.77 -32.64
N LEU A 77 21.32 -27.35 -31.55
CA LEU A 77 21.67 -25.96 -31.31
C LEU A 77 22.90 -25.57 -32.15
N GLY A 78 23.00 -24.31 -32.52
CA GLY A 78 24.12 -23.77 -33.30
C GLY A 78 24.25 -22.26 -33.10
N HIS A 79 25.20 -21.61 -33.79
CA HIS A 79 25.51 -20.18 -33.59
C HIS A 79 24.30 -19.24 -33.69
N HIS A 80 23.29 -19.57 -34.51
CA HIS A 80 22.08 -18.77 -34.69
C HIS A 80 20.79 -19.45 -34.20
N LYS A 81 20.88 -20.64 -33.60
CA LYS A 81 19.73 -21.41 -33.10
C LYS A 81 19.80 -21.52 -31.58
N LYS A 82 18.98 -20.72 -30.90
CA LYS A 82 18.84 -20.73 -29.43
C LYS A 82 17.85 -21.80 -28.99
N HIS A 83 17.90 -22.17 -27.71
CA HIS A 83 16.92 -23.06 -27.11
C HIS A 83 15.52 -22.42 -27.13
N PRO A 84 14.42 -23.15 -27.39
CA PRO A 84 13.07 -22.58 -27.45
C PRO A 84 12.65 -21.85 -26.17
N ILE A 85 12.99 -22.39 -25.00
CA ILE A 85 12.79 -21.70 -23.70
C ILE A 85 13.57 -20.37 -23.63
N THR A 86 14.76 -20.25 -24.24
CA THR A 86 15.48 -18.97 -24.30
C THR A 86 14.71 -17.93 -25.11
N LEU A 87 14.24 -18.31 -26.29
CA LEU A 87 13.46 -17.44 -27.16
C LEU A 87 12.15 -17.00 -26.48
N TRP A 88 11.52 -17.93 -25.76
CA TRP A 88 10.34 -17.65 -24.95
C TRP A 88 10.62 -16.67 -23.81
N TYR A 89 11.71 -16.85 -23.06
CA TYR A 89 12.14 -15.89 -22.02
C TYR A 89 12.43 -14.50 -22.60
N GLU A 90 13.13 -14.43 -23.74
CA GLU A 90 13.40 -13.17 -24.45
C GLU A 90 12.10 -12.46 -24.84
N ARG A 91 11.12 -13.19 -25.37
CA ARG A 91 9.79 -12.66 -25.70
C ARG A 91 9.02 -12.16 -24.48
N LEU A 92 9.20 -12.79 -23.32
CA LEU A 92 8.59 -12.37 -22.06
C LEU A 92 9.35 -11.24 -21.35
N GLY A 93 10.45 -10.74 -21.93
CA GLY A 93 11.29 -9.72 -21.28
C GLY A 93 12.03 -10.24 -20.05
N LEU A 94 12.21 -11.56 -19.96
CA LEU A 94 12.91 -12.23 -18.87
C LEU A 94 14.35 -12.56 -19.27
N SER A 95 15.25 -12.35 -18.32
CA SER A 95 16.66 -12.74 -18.45
C SER A 95 16.91 -14.08 -17.76
N ARG A 96 17.92 -14.81 -18.24
CA ARG A 96 18.40 -16.05 -17.62
C ARG A 96 19.35 -15.71 -16.48
N VAL A 97 18.81 -15.58 -15.28
CA VAL A 97 19.51 -15.02 -14.11
C VAL A 97 19.50 -15.99 -12.93
N ARG A 98 20.28 -15.66 -11.88
CA ARG A 98 20.31 -16.42 -10.63
C ARG A 98 19.03 -16.18 -9.82
N SER A 99 18.80 -17.02 -8.81
CA SER A 99 17.58 -17.00 -7.98
C SER A 99 17.25 -15.62 -7.39
N TYR A 100 18.26 -14.86 -6.97
CA TYR A 100 18.09 -13.54 -6.33
C TYR A 100 17.78 -12.40 -7.31
N GLU A 101 17.86 -12.66 -8.62
CA GLU A 101 17.53 -11.71 -9.69
C GLU A 101 16.25 -12.10 -10.45
N LYS A 102 15.65 -13.25 -10.11
CA LYS A 102 14.42 -13.71 -10.74
C LYS A 102 13.31 -12.67 -10.55
N LYS A 103 12.46 -12.52 -11.57
CA LYS A 103 11.28 -11.66 -11.57
C LYS A 103 10.16 -12.33 -12.37
N ILE A 104 8.92 -11.99 -12.07
CA ILE A 104 7.73 -12.36 -12.83
C ILE A 104 7.66 -11.51 -14.10
N ALA A 105 7.25 -12.12 -15.22
CA ALA A 105 7.04 -11.41 -16.46
C ALA A 105 5.80 -10.49 -16.40
N ASP A 106 5.89 -9.31 -17.00
CA ASP A 106 4.78 -8.33 -17.04
C ASP A 106 3.51 -8.92 -17.65
N ALA A 107 3.66 -9.86 -18.60
CA ALA A 107 2.55 -10.57 -19.22
C ALA A 107 1.66 -11.30 -18.19
N VAL A 108 2.21 -11.81 -17.08
CA VAL A 108 1.42 -12.45 -16.00
C VAL A 108 0.53 -11.43 -15.30
N PHE A 109 1.04 -10.22 -15.04
CA PHE A 109 0.26 -9.12 -14.48
C PHE A 109 -0.82 -8.63 -15.45
N MET A 110 -0.77 -8.94 -16.74
CA MET A 110 -1.81 -8.55 -17.69
C MET A 110 -2.95 -9.56 -17.80
N CYS A 111 -2.78 -10.77 -17.25
CA CYS A 111 -3.79 -11.82 -17.27
C CYS A 111 -4.98 -11.54 -16.34
N ASP A 112 -6.08 -12.25 -16.55
CA ASP A 112 -7.22 -12.25 -15.63
C ASP A 112 -6.91 -12.94 -14.30
N ASP A 113 -7.84 -12.85 -13.35
CA ASP A 113 -7.65 -13.34 -11.99
C ASP A 113 -7.57 -14.88 -11.94
N LYS A 114 -8.24 -15.59 -12.87
CA LYS A 114 -8.17 -17.06 -12.94
C LYS A 114 -6.79 -17.52 -13.39
N ALA A 115 -6.22 -16.85 -14.38
CA ALA A 115 -4.88 -17.11 -14.88
C ALA A 115 -3.80 -16.75 -13.83
N ILE A 116 -3.98 -15.65 -13.08
CA ILE A 116 -3.10 -15.30 -11.95
C ILE A 116 -3.19 -16.36 -10.85
N ALA A 117 -4.40 -16.79 -10.49
CA ALA A 117 -4.59 -17.86 -9.51
C ALA A 117 -3.94 -19.17 -9.94
N LEU A 118 -4.08 -19.56 -11.22
CA LEU A 118 -3.40 -20.73 -11.79
C LEU A 118 -1.88 -20.61 -11.73
N PHE A 119 -1.34 -19.44 -12.08
CA PHE A 119 0.10 -19.19 -11.99
C PHE A 119 0.60 -19.32 -10.55
N LEU A 120 -0.08 -18.68 -9.59
CA LEU A 120 0.27 -18.75 -8.17
C LEU A 120 0.10 -20.18 -7.62
N HIS A 121 -0.91 -20.94 -8.06
CA HIS A 121 -1.14 -22.33 -7.69
C HIS A 121 0.08 -23.22 -7.99
N HIS A 122 0.67 -23.05 -9.18
CA HIS A 122 1.88 -23.77 -9.58
C HIS A 122 3.15 -23.18 -8.99
N LEU A 123 3.20 -21.87 -8.74
CA LEU A 123 4.37 -21.24 -8.10
C LEU A 123 4.47 -21.66 -6.64
N TRP A 124 3.34 -21.83 -5.94
CA TRP A 124 3.33 -22.33 -4.58
C TRP A 124 3.75 -23.80 -4.46
N ALA A 125 3.68 -24.55 -5.56
CA ALA A 125 4.15 -25.93 -5.62
C ALA A 125 5.69 -26.05 -5.62
N THR A 126 6.43 -24.94 -5.75
CA THR A 126 7.91 -24.91 -5.70
C THR A 126 8.42 -24.47 -4.32
N ASP A 127 8.47 -23.17 -4.06
CA ASP A 127 9.04 -22.56 -2.85
C ASP A 127 7.95 -22.11 -1.86
N GLY A 128 6.71 -22.50 -2.12
CA GLY A 128 5.57 -22.30 -1.25
C GLY A 128 5.44 -23.38 -0.19
N SER A 129 4.94 -22.98 0.97
CA SER A 129 4.64 -23.85 2.10
C SER A 129 3.22 -23.60 2.59
N ILE A 130 2.49 -24.70 2.82
CA ILE A 130 1.21 -24.73 3.52
C ILE A 130 1.34 -25.77 4.61
N SER A 131 1.33 -25.34 5.86
CA SER A 131 1.56 -26.23 7.00
C SER A 131 0.69 -25.85 8.18
N THR A 132 0.51 -26.78 9.12
CA THR A 132 -0.14 -26.50 10.39
C THR A 132 0.89 -26.38 11.48
N TYR A 133 0.72 -25.40 12.37
CA TYR A 133 1.55 -25.24 13.56
C TYR A 133 0.68 -25.10 14.81
N GLN A 134 1.26 -25.36 15.97
CA GLN A 134 0.59 -25.15 17.24
C GLN A 134 0.94 -23.76 17.77
N ALA A 135 -0.07 -22.91 17.98
CA ALA A 135 0.13 -21.60 18.57
C ALA A 135 0.34 -21.69 20.09
N LYS A 136 0.79 -20.59 20.70
CA LYS A 136 1.09 -20.50 22.15
C LYS A 136 -0.10 -20.87 23.05
N ASN A 137 -1.31 -20.60 22.60
CA ASN A 137 -2.57 -20.99 23.25
C ASN A 137 -2.95 -22.47 23.01
N LYS A 138 -2.02 -23.29 22.50
CA LYS A 138 -2.21 -24.69 22.10
C LYS A 138 -3.21 -24.90 20.95
N SER A 139 -3.75 -23.85 20.33
CA SER A 139 -4.65 -23.99 19.18
C SER A 139 -3.86 -24.33 17.92
N LYS A 140 -4.41 -25.23 17.10
CA LYS A 140 -3.86 -25.56 15.79
C LYS A 140 -4.17 -24.41 14.82
N ASN A 141 -3.14 -23.88 14.18
CA ASN A 141 -3.23 -22.80 13.20
C ASN A 141 -2.58 -23.23 11.88
N ILE A 142 -2.85 -22.45 10.83
CA ILE A 142 -2.28 -22.66 9.50
C ILE A 142 -1.28 -21.56 9.21
N GLN A 143 -0.16 -21.96 8.62
CA GLN A 143 0.86 -21.06 8.11
C GLN A 143 0.97 -21.28 6.61
N VAL A 144 0.78 -20.20 5.86
CA VAL A 144 0.98 -20.14 4.41
C VAL A 144 2.07 -19.11 4.15
N TYR A 145 3.17 -19.53 3.53
CA TYR A 145 4.22 -18.62 3.10
C TYR A 145 4.90 -19.06 1.81
N TYR A 146 5.46 -18.10 1.09
CA TYR A 146 6.34 -18.30 -0.06
C TYR A 146 7.70 -17.68 0.25
N ALA A 147 8.79 -18.41 0.01
CA ALA A 147 10.14 -17.94 0.28
C ALA A 147 10.91 -17.69 -1.03
N SER A 148 11.65 -16.60 -1.10
CA SER A 148 12.53 -16.30 -2.23
C SER A 148 13.77 -15.55 -1.80
N THR A 149 14.86 -15.73 -2.54
CA THR A 149 16.07 -14.90 -2.39
C THR A 149 16.04 -13.62 -3.24
N SER A 150 15.01 -13.46 -4.09
CA SER A 150 14.76 -12.24 -4.86
C SER A 150 13.70 -11.40 -4.17
N GLU A 151 14.09 -10.19 -3.74
CA GLU A 151 13.16 -9.22 -3.18
C GLU A 151 12.10 -8.79 -4.20
N VAL A 152 12.51 -8.62 -5.46
CA VAL A 152 11.63 -8.24 -6.56
C VAL A 152 10.56 -9.31 -6.78
N LEU A 153 10.96 -10.58 -6.84
CA LEU A 153 10.02 -11.70 -6.98
C LEU A 153 9.05 -11.76 -5.79
N ALA A 154 9.55 -11.60 -4.56
CA ALA A 154 8.70 -11.64 -3.37
C ALA A 154 7.64 -10.51 -3.37
N LYS A 155 8.03 -9.28 -3.71
CA LYS A 155 7.09 -8.14 -3.85
C LYS A 155 6.10 -8.37 -5.00
N GLN A 156 6.57 -8.87 -6.13
CA GLN A 156 5.70 -9.21 -7.27
C GLN A 156 4.67 -10.30 -6.92
N VAL A 157 5.04 -11.31 -6.14
CA VAL A 157 4.10 -12.31 -5.62
C VAL A 157 3.08 -11.65 -4.67
N GLN A 158 3.51 -10.74 -3.80
CA GLN A 158 2.60 -9.96 -2.95
C GLN A 158 1.59 -9.16 -3.80
N SER A 159 2.03 -8.46 -4.85
CA SER A 159 1.12 -7.71 -5.73
C SER A 159 0.13 -8.61 -6.46
N LEU A 160 0.54 -9.81 -6.91
CA LEU A 160 -0.36 -10.78 -7.52
C LEU A 160 -1.39 -11.33 -6.52
N LEU A 161 -0.99 -11.61 -5.27
CA LEU A 161 -1.91 -12.01 -4.20
C LEU A 161 -2.91 -10.89 -3.90
N LEU A 162 -2.43 -9.65 -3.81
CA LEU A 162 -3.29 -8.47 -3.56
C LEU A 162 -4.34 -8.32 -4.65
N ARG A 163 -3.99 -8.60 -5.91
CA ARG A 163 -4.94 -8.58 -7.03
C ARG A 163 -6.05 -9.62 -6.91
N LEU A 164 -5.79 -10.75 -6.25
CA LEU A 164 -6.81 -11.73 -5.89
C LEU A 164 -7.56 -11.38 -4.59
N GLY A 165 -7.34 -10.19 -4.03
CA GLY A 165 -7.90 -9.76 -2.75
C GLY A 165 -7.23 -10.40 -1.52
N ILE A 166 -6.09 -11.06 -1.69
CA ILE A 166 -5.38 -11.76 -0.61
C ILE A 166 -4.30 -10.84 -0.05
N ILE A 167 -4.53 -10.29 1.14
CA ILE A 167 -3.54 -9.46 1.82
C ILE A 167 -2.42 -10.36 2.39
N SER A 168 -1.17 -9.97 2.13
CA SER A 168 0.02 -10.67 2.57
C SER A 168 1.11 -9.69 3.03
N THR A 169 2.01 -10.18 3.88
CA THR A 169 3.15 -9.41 4.40
C THR A 169 4.46 -9.94 3.83
N VAL A 170 5.39 -9.04 3.53
CA VAL A 170 6.76 -9.41 3.10
C VAL A 170 7.73 -9.10 4.23
N SER A 171 8.48 -10.10 4.67
CA SER A 171 9.51 -9.93 5.70
C SER A 171 10.86 -10.41 5.19
N SER A 172 11.92 -9.65 5.44
CA SER A 172 13.32 -10.06 5.21
C SER A 172 13.83 -10.87 6.40
N ILE A 173 14.32 -12.07 6.14
CA ILE A 173 14.86 -12.99 7.15
C ILE A 173 16.36 -13.18 6.88
N PRO A 174 17.23 -12.72 7.79
CA PRO A 174 18.66 -12.98 7.73
C PRO A 174 18.94 -14.49 7.72
N GLN A 175 19.90 -14.92 6.91
CA GLN A 175 20.33 -16.32 6.81
C GLN A 175 21.77 -16.47 7.28
N ASP A 176 22.05 -16.01 8.51
CA ASP A 176 23.37 -16.14 9.10
C ASP A 176 23.53 -17.55 9.69
N LYS A 177 24.53 -18.29 9.21
CA LYS A 177 24.91 -19.59 9.76
C LYS A 177 26.33 -19.54 10.24
N LYS A 178 26.50 -19.47 11.58
CA LYS A 178 27.81 -19.42 12.25
C LYS A 178 28.71 -18.37 11.61
N ASP A 179 29.67 -18.80 10.78
CA ASP A 179 30.73 -17.99 10.15
C ASP A 179 30.41 -17.55 8.69
N LYS A 180 29.23 -17.89 8.15
CA LYS A 180 28.83 -17.54 6.78
C LYS A 180 27.55 -16.73 6.77
N THR A 181 27.65 -15.50 6.30
CA THR A 181 26.52 -14.64 5.97
C THR A 181 26.01 -14.98 4.56
N TYR A 182 24.79 -15.49 4.49
CA TYR A 182 24.10 -15.70 3.22
C TYR A 182 23.18 -14.52 2.92
N ARG A 183 22.75 -14.42 1.65
CA ARG A 183 21.74 -13.44 1.25
C ARG A 183 20.45 -13.66 2.05
N PRO A 184 19.76 -12.59 2.46
CA PRO A 184 18.50 -12.72 3.17
C PRO A 184 17.46 -13.44 2.31
N SER A 185 16.56 -14.15 3.00
CA SER A 185 15.38 -14.76 2.40
C SER A 185 14.18 -13.86 2.64
N TYR A 186 13.45 -13.53 1.59
CA TYR A 186 12.22 -12.76 1.64
C TYR A 186 11.04 -13.72 1.72
N HIS A 187 10.25 -13.61 2.79
CA HIS A 187 9.09 -14.46 3.02
C HIS A 187 7.82 -13.65 2.82
N VAL A 188 7.00 -14.06 1.85
CA VAL A 188 5.63 -13.57 1.64
C VAL A 188 4.70 -14.43 2.48
N ARG A 189 4.00 -13.85 3.45
CA ARG A 189 3.14 -14.59 4.40
C ARG A 189 1.69 -14.14 4.26
N VAL A 190 0.79 -15.11 4.09
CA VAL A 190 -0.66 -14.84 4.14
C VAL A 190 -1.11 -14.93 5.59
N GLN A 191 -1.75 -13.88 6.08
CA GLN A 191 -2.19 -13.75 7.47
C GLN A 191 -3.64 -13.30 7.55
N GLY A 192 -4.30 -13.65 8.66
CA GLY A 192 -5.74 -13.41 8.84
C GLY A 192 -6.56 -14.58 8.30
N LYS A 193 -7.67 -14.88 8.99
CA LYS A 193 -8.51 -16.04 8.68
C LYS A 193 -9.11 -15.92 7.28
N GLU A 194 -9.59 -14.73 6.94
CA GLU A 194 -10.26 -14.41 5.69
C GLU A 194 -9.31 -14.60 4.50
N ASN A 195 -8.11 -14.03 4.58
CA ASN A 195 -7.07 -14.17 3.55
C ASN A 195 -6.60 -15.63 3.42
N LEU A 196 -6.46 -16.37 4.53
CA LEU A 196 -6.09 -17.78 4.50
C LEU A 196 -7.18 -18.62 3.83
N ILE A 197 -8.46 -18.38 4.13
CA ILE A 197 -9.58 -19.06 3.47
C ILE A 197 -9.58 -18.75 1.97
N LEU A 198 -9.43 -17.48 1.60
CA LEU A 198 -9.40 -17.04 0.21
C LEU A 198 -8.22 -17.68 -0.54
N PHE A 199 -7.02 -17.67 0.05
CA PHE A 199 -5.85 -18.32 -0.51
C PHE A 199 -6.07 -19.83 -0.72
N ILE A 200 -6.57 -20.56 0.28
CA ILE A 200 -6.77 -22.01 0.17
C ILE A 200 -7.87 -22.36 -0.86
N ARG A 201 -8.87 -21.49 -1.02
CA ARG A 201 -9.96 -21.68 -2.00
C ARG A 201 -9.50 -21.40 -3.43
N GLU A 202 -8.92 -20.23 -3.66
CA GLU A 202 -8.61 -19.70 -5.00
C GLU A 202 -7.23 -20.13 -5.52
N VAL A 203 -6.22 -20.14 -4.65
CA VAL A 203 -4.82 -20.39 -5.05
C VAL A 203 -4.40 -21.81 -4.69
N ASN A 204 -4.43 -22.20 -3.41
CA ASN A 204 -3.90 -23.47 -2.91
C ASN A 204 -2.45 -23.74 -3.41
N ALA A 205 -2.02 -24.99 -3.52
CA ALA A 205 -0.78 -25.39 -4.19
C ALA A 205 -1.04 -26.60 -5.09
N PHE A 206 -0.34 -26.71 -6.21
CA PHE A 206 -0.39 -27.91 -7.04
C PHE A 206 0.35 -29.10 -6.36
N GLY A 207 -0.04 -30.33 -6.70
CA GLY A 207 0.58 -31.55 -6.20
C GLY A 207 0.20 -31.92 -4.76
N GLN A 208 1.06 -32.71 -4.11
CA GLN A 208 0.89 -33.24 -2.75
C GLN A 208 0.63 -32.15 -1.71
N ARG A 209 1.24 -30.97 -1.88
CA ARG A 209 1.09 -29.82 -0.96
C ARG A 209 -0.34 -29.30 -0.91
N GLY A 210 -1.08 -29.40 -2.02
CA GLY A 210 -2.47 -28.95 -2.10
C GLY A 210 -3.51 -29.95 -1.64
N LYS A 211 -3.15 -31.22 -1.43
CA LYS A 211 -4.12 -32.31 -1.16
C LYS A 211 -4.83 -32.21 0.18
N GLN A 212 -4.30 -31.42 1.11
CA GLN A 212 -4.88 -31.22 2.44
C GLN A 212 -5.86 -30.03 2.50
N LYS A 213 -6.34 -29.53 1.35
CA LYS A 213 -7.22 -28.36 1.23
C LYS A 213 -8.41 -28.41 2.19
N GLU A 214 -9.17 -29.50 2.19
CA GLU A 214 -10.39 -29.66 2.99
C GLU A 214 -10.07 -29.61 4.48
N LYS A 215 -9.04 -30.34 4.90
CA LYS A 215 -8.53 -30.35 6.28
C LYS A 215 -8.08 -28.96 6.74
N TYR A 216 -7.48 -28.16 5.85
CA TYR A 216 -7.10 -26.78 6.16
C TYR A 216 -8.34 -25.89 6.36
N LEU A 217 -9.35 -26.01 5.51
CA LEU A 217 -10.60 -25.25 5.65
C LEU A 217 -11.31 -25.57 6.99
N GLU A 218 -11.39 -26.85 7.37
CA GLU A 218 -11.97 -27.28 8.65
C GLU A 218 -11.24 -26.69 9.88
N ILE A 219 -9.91 -26.56 9.82
CA ILE A 219 -9.12 -25.94 10.88
C ILE A 219 -9.41 -24.44 10.93
N LEU A 220 -9.47 -23.77 9.78
CA LEU A 220 -9.72 -22.32 9.68
C LEU A 220 -11.10 -21.93 10.21
N GLU A 221 -12.13 -22.74 9.96
CA GLU A 221 -13.48 -22.49 10.46
C GLU A 221 -13.51 -22.35 11.99
N LYS A 222 -12.74 -23.18 12.71
CA LYS A 222 -12.67 -23.22 14.17
C LYS A 222 -11.84 -22.08 14.78
N ILE A 223 -11.04 -21.37 13.99
CA ILE A 223 -10.20 -20.28 14.49
C ILE A 223 -11.05 -19.04 14.72
N LYS A 224 -10.93 -18.46 15.93
CA LYS A 224 -11.51 -17.16 16.27
C LYS A 224 -10.66 -16.06 15.64
N THR A 225 -11.30 -15.13 14.95
CA THR A 225 -10.66 -14.00 14.27
C THR A 225 -10.07 -13.02 15.28
N ASN A 226 -8.91 -12.46 14.94
CA ASN A 226 -8.34 -11.31 15.64
C ASN A 226 -8.28 -10.14 14.65
N PRO A 227 -9.13 -9.11 14.80
CA PRO A 227 -9.34 -8.09 13.77
C PRO A 227 -8.35 -6.91 13.90
N ASN A 228 -7.17 -7.15 14.48
CA ASN A 228 -6.19 -6.09 14.76
C ASN A 228 -5.36 -5.67 13.53
N ASN A 229 -5.52 -6.35 12.39
CA ASN A 229 -4.83 -6.00 11.15
C ASN A 229 -5.74 -5.16 10.24
N GLY A 230 -5.19 -4.16 9.55
CA GLY A 230 -5.99 -3.26 8.69
C GLY A 230 -6.91 -2.32 9.48
N CYS A 231 -6.55 -1.93 10.71
CA CYS A 231 -7.38 -1.05 11.52
C CYS A 231 -7.40 0.37 10.95
N ILE A 232 -8.58 0.99 10.94
CA ILE A 232 -8.74 2.40 10.58
C ILE A 232 -8.13 3.26 11.68
N ASP A 233 -7.40 4.30 11.30
CA ASP A 233 -6.71 5.18 12.22
C ASP A 233 -7.65 5.84 13.24
N LYS A 234 -7.12 6.08 14.45
CA LYS A 234 -7.86 6.68 15.57
C LYS A 234 -8.38 8.08 15.28
N SER A 235 -7.78 8.83 14.33
CA SER A 235 -8.28 10.13 13.90
C SER A 235 -9.71 10.07 13.36
N ALA A 236 -10.15 8.91 12.85
CA ALA A 236 -11.51 8.71 12.35
C ALA A 236 -12.59 8.97 13.40
N TRP A 237 -12.27 8.78 14.70
CA TRP A 237 -13.17 9.13 15.80
C TRP A 237 -13.59 10.59 15.78
N GLN A 238 -12.64 11.51 15.61
CA GLN A 238 -12.91 12.95 15.62
C GLN A 238 -13.35 13.46 14.26
N SER A 239 -12.72 12.98 13.19
CA SER A 239 -12.91 13.52 11.84
C SER A 239 -14.25 13.12 11.21
N PHE A 240 -14.74 11.91 11.48
CA PHE A 240 -15.93 11.35 10.84
C PHE A 240 -17.01 10.92 11.83
N ILE A 241 -16.66 10.06 12.80
CA ILE A 241 -17.65 9.40 13.69
C ILE A 241 -18.31 10.42 14.60
N LYS A 242 -17.54 11.33 15.21
CA LYS A 242 -18.08 12.38 16.07
C LYS A 242 -19.08 13.27 15.32
N LYS A 243 -18.73 13.74 14.12
CA LYS A 243 -19.60 14.58 13.29
C LYS A 243 -20.89 13.86 12.93
N ALA A 244 -20.81 12.59 12.55
CA ALA A 244 -21.98 11.77 12.23
C ALA A 244 -22.88 11.52 13.46
N LYS A 245 -22.27 11.23 14.62
CA LYS A 245 -22.97 11.06 15.90
C LYS A 245 -23.67 12.35 16.33
N ASP A 246 -23.00 13.50 16.21
CA ASP A 246 -23.56 14.81 16.56
C ASP A 246 -24.74 15.15 15.67
N LYS A 247 -24.67 14.85 14.36
CA LYS A 247 -25.80 15.03 13.42
C LYS A 247 -27.04 14.22 13.79
N GLN A 248 -26.88 13.09 14.47
CA GLN A 248 -27.97 12.25 14.96
C GLN A 248 -28.37 12.52 16.42
N ASN A 249 -27.77 13.51 17.08
CA ASN A 249 -28.01 13.85 18.49
C ASN A 249 -27.81 12.67 19.47
N ILE A 250 -26.91 11.73 19.15
CA ILE A 250 -26.62 10.57 20.00
C ILE A 250 -25.57 10.96 21.04
N SER A 251 -25.79 10.66 22.32
CA SER A 251 -24.75 10.83 23.35
C SER A 251 -23.70 9.72 23.28
N TRP A 252 -22.48 9.96 23.76
CA TRP A 252 -21.46 8.91 23.79
C TRP A 252 -21.82 7.70 24.67
N ARG A 253 -22.69 7.89 25.68
CA ARG A 253 -23.24 6.79 26.48
C ARG A 253 -24.20 5.92 25.66
N ALA A 254 -25.10 6.54 24.90
CA ALA A 254 -25.99 5.82 23.99
C ALA A 254 -25.20 5.13 22.86
N PHE A 255 -24.16 5.79 22.35
CA PHE A 255 -23.24 5.22 21.35
C PHE A 255 -22.56 3.93 21.86
N ALA A 256 -22.00 3.95 23.08
CA ALA A 256 -21.40 2.77 23.69
C ALA A 256 -22.41 1.63 23.88
N LYS A 257 -23.66 1.97 24.26
CA LYS A 257 -24.76 1.00 24.36
C LYS A 257 -25.08 0.33 23.01
N HIS A 258 -25.09 1.09 21.91
CA HIS A 258 -25.26 0.52 20.56
C HIS A 258 -24.14 -0.44 20.15
N LEU A 259 -22.93 -0.23 20.67
CA LEU A 259 -21.79 -1.13 20.46
C LEU A 259 -21.77 -2.33 21.42
N ASN A 260 -22.76 -2.47 22.31
CA ASN A 260 -22.76 -3.45 23.40
C ASN A 260 -21.50 -3.34 24.28
N MET A 261 -21.06 -2.11 24.57
CA MET A 261 -19.90 -1.82 25.38
C MET A 261 -20.28 -0.96 26.58
N SER A 262 -19.61 -1.17 27.71
CA SER A 262 -19.63 -0.23 28.82
C SER A 262 -18.97 1.09 28.39
N TYR A 263 -19.54 2.21 28.80
CA TYR A 263 -18.97 3.51 28.49
C TYR A 263 -17.71 3.75 29.32
N CYS A 264 -16.55 3.77 28.66
CA CYS A 264 -15.23 3.92 29.29
C CYS A 264 -14.58 5.29 29.04
N GLY A 265 -15.39 6.34 28.83
CA GLY A 265 -14.89 7.70 28.65
C GLY A 265 -13.95 7.86 27.44
N SER A 266 -12.83 8.57 27.63
CA SER A 266 -11.87 8.90 26.58
C SER A 266 -11.02 7.73 26.07
N SER A 267 -11.04 6.58 26.77
CA SER A 267 -10.30 5.38 26.37
C SER A 267 -10.70 4.88 24.98
N LEU A 268 -11.98 5.05 24.61
CA LEU A 268 -12.51 4.66 23.30
C LEU A 268 -11.76 5.32 22.13
N PHE A 269 -11.29 6.56 22.32
CA PHE A 269 -10.68 7.37 21.26
C PHE A 269 -9.18 7.12 21.10
N LYS A 270 -8.55 6.38 22.02
CA LYS A 270 -7.12 6.08 21.97
C LYS A 270 -6.80 4.92 21.04
N SER A 271 -7.74 4.01 20.81
CA SER A 271 -7.57 2.85 19.95
C SER A 271 -8.00 3.10 18.51
N SER A 272 -7.24 2.54 17.57
CA SER A 272 -7.68 2.34 16.18
C SER A 272 -8.95 1.50 16.12
N ILE A 273 -9.64 1.56 14.98
CA ILE A 273 -10.98 1.00 14.81
C ILE A 273 -10.87 -0.19 13.88
N SER A 274 -11.16 -1.39 14.37
CA SER A 274 -11.22 -2.57 13.50
C SER A 274 -12.37 -2.47 12.50
N GLY A 275 -12.24 -3.12 11.35
CA GLY A 275 -13.30 -3.15 10.32
C GLY A 275 -14.65 -3.61 10.87
N GLU A 276 -14.68 -4.69 11.65
CA GLU A 276 -15.92 -5.19 12.30
C GLU A 276 -16.56 -4.14 13.22
N ARG A 277 -15.74 -3.43 14.02
CA ARG A 277 -16.23 -2.34 14.87
C ARG A 277 -16.76 -1.20 14.02
N MET A 278 -16.07 -0.85 12.94
CA MET A 278 -16.51 0.22 12.04
C MET A 278 -17.83 -0.12 11.35
N GLN A 279 -18.05 -1.37 10.95
CA GLN A 279 -19.33 -1.85 10.41
C GLN A 279 -20.47 -1.75 11.43
N LYS A 280 -20.19 -2.11 12.70
CA LYS A 280 -21.15 -1.90 13.80
C LYS A 280 -21.47 -0.41 13.99
N ILE A 281 -20.49 0.47 13.87
CA ILE A 281 -20.71 1.93 13.95
C ILE A 281 -21.55 2.43 12.76
N ALA A 282 -21.23 1.97 11.55
CA ALA A 282 -21.92 2.36 10.32
C ALA A 282 -23.40 1.94 10.30
N SER A 283 -23.73 0.79 10.89
CA SER A 283 -25.10 0.25 10.87
C SER A 283 -26.11 1.15 11.59
N PHE A 284 -25.73 1.79 12.70
CA PHE A 284 -26.62 2.70 13.43
C PHE A 284 -26.40 4.17 13.05
N LEU A 285 -25.17 4.62 12.76
CA LEU A 285 -24.93 6.01 12.37
C LEU A 285 -25.42 6.35 10.96
N LYS A 286 -25.54 5.37 10.05
CA LYS A 286 -26.07 5.55 8.68
C LYS A 286 -25.52 6.77 7.91
N ASP A 287 -24.33 7.24 8.26
CA ASP A 287 -23.67 8.37 7.62
C ASP A 287 -22.82 7.85 6.45
N LYS A 288 -22.91 8.51 5.30
CA LYS A 288 -22.24 8.07 4.08
C LYS A 288 -20.73 7.95 4.25
N LYS A 289 -20.08 8.88 4.96
CA LYS A 289 -18.61 8.83 5.15
C LYS A 289 -18.21 7.69 6.08
N VAL A 290 -18.99 7.45 7.13
CA VAL A 290 -18.79 6.32 8.05
C VAL A 290 -19.03 4.99 7.35
N GLN A 291 -20.07 4.90 6.51
CA GLN A 291 -20.32 3.71 5.68
C GLN A 291 -19.19 3.45 4.69
N ASN A 292 -18.68 4.48 4.01
CA ASN A 292 -17.54 4.33 3.11
C ASN A 292 -16.33 3.76 3.83
N LEU A 293 -16.00 4.24 5.04
CA LEU A 293 -14.89 3.71 5.83
C LEU A 293 -15.12 2.27 6.31
N ALA A 294 -16.36 1.85 6.54
CA ALA A 294 -16.68 0.51 7.03
C ALA A 294 -16.69 -0.57 5.94
N TYR A 295 -17.03 -0.18 4.71
CA TYR A 295 -17.28 -1.09 3.59
C TYR A 295 -16.39 -0.81 2.37
N SER A 296 -15.39 0.06 2.49
CA SER A 296 -14.42 0.27 1.41
C SER A 296 -13.55 -0.96 1.20
N ASP A 297 -13.21 -1.23 -0.05
CA ASP A 297 -12.23 -2.26 -0.44
C ASP A 297 -10.77 -1.80 -0.23
N ILE A 298 -10.56 -0.79 0.61
CA ILE A 298 -9.25 -0.19 0.88
C ILE A 298 -8.69 -0.79 2.16
N TYR A 299 -7.46 -1.29 2.07
CA TYR A 299 -6.68 -1.71 3.21
C TYR A 299 -5.93 -0.52 3.83
N TRP A 300 -6.12 -0.30 5.13
CA TRP A 300 -5.39 0.72 5.88
C TRP A 300 -4.11 0.11 6.43
N ASP A 301 -2.96 0.58 5.95
CA ASP A 301 -1.65 0.15 6.42
C ASP A 301 -0.98 1.22 7.31
N GLU A 302 -0.05 0.79 8.15
CA GLU A 302 0.68 1.68 9.06
C GLU A 302 1.97 2.19 8.41
N ILE A 303 2.25 3.49 8.55
CA ILE A 303 3.53 4.07 8.16
C ILE A 303 4.58 3.70 9.22
N ILE A 304 5.53 2.84 8.85
CA ILE A 304 6.60 2.36 9.75
C ILE A 304 7.74 3.38 9.88
N SER A 305 8.13 4.02 8.78
CA SER A 305 9.20 5.02 8.76
C SER A 305 8.97 6.06 7.66
N ILE A 306 9.52 7.26 7.87
CA ILE A 306 9.59 8.33 6.88
C ILE A 306 11.04 8.77 6.78
N GLU A 307 11.64 8.57 5.61
CA GLU A 307 13.06 8.84 5.37
C GLU A 307 13.22 9.91 4.29
N LYS A 308 14.09 10.90 4.55
CA LYS A 308 14.43 11.91 3.56
C LYS A 308 15.47 11.35 2.59
N LYS A 309 15.14 11.31 1.30
CA LYS A 309 16.07 10.92 0.22
C LYS A 309 16.61 12.14 -0.53
N GLU A 310 17.67 11.92 -1.30
CA GLU A 310 18.24 12.91 -2.21
C GLU A 310 17.25 13.30 -3.31
N LYS A 311 17.49 14.44 -3.97
CA LYS A 311 16.67 14.90 -5.08
C LYS A 311 16.81 13.94 -6.26
N VAL A 312 15.72 13.24 -6.57
CA VAL A 312 15.63 12.32 -7.71
C VAL A 312 14.57 12.82 -8.69
N LYS A 313 14.67 12.40 -9.95
CA LYS A 313 13.63 12.65 -10.94
C LYS A 313 12.33 11.95 -10.51
N THR A 314 11.25 12.72 -10.39
CA THR A 314 9.92 12.21 -10.05
C THR A 314 9.00 12.21 -11.26
N TYR A 315 7.94 11.42 -11.17
CA TYR A 315 6.90 11.29 -12.19
C TYR A 315 5.54 11.40 -11.52
N ASP A 316 4.55 11.85 -12.27
CA ASP A 316 3.17 11.95 -11.82
C ASP A 316 2.20 11.66 -12.97
N LEU A 317 0.94 11.37 -12.65
CA LEU A 317 -0.12 11.07 -13.60
C LEU A 317 -1.36 11.91 -13.29
N THR A 318 -1.94 12.54 -14.32
CA THR A 318 -3.24 13.21 -14.22
C THR A 318 -4.35 12.21 -14.51
N VAL A 319 -5.30 12.09 -13.57
CA VAL A 319 -6.49 11.23 -13.69
C VAL A 319 -7.75 12.08 -13.52
N ASP A 320 -8.47 12.32 -14.61
CA ASP A 320 -9.50 13.37 -14.73
C ASP A 320 -10.72 13.27 -13.78
N LYS A 321 -10.98 12.11 -13.17
CA LYS A 321 -12.19 11.89 -12.35
C LYS A 321 -11.93 11.71 -10.87
N VAL A 322 -11.01 10.82 -10.53
CA VAL A 322 -10.77 10.42 -9.14
C VAL A 322 -9.51 11.06 -8.58
N HIS A 323 -8.67 11.65 -9.44
CA HIS A 323 -7.43 12.34 -9.04
C HIS A 323 -6.50 11.46 -8.20
N ASN A 324 -6.61 10.14 -8.33
CA ASN A 324 -5.74 9.17 -7.68
C ASN A 324 -5.52 7.95 -8.57
N PHE A 325 -4.42 7.23 -8.32
CA PHE A 325 -4.06 6.00 -9.00
C PHE A 325 -3.30 5.08 -8.05
N VAL A 326 -3.11 3.82 -8.46
CA VAL A 326 -2.33 2.85 -7.69
C VAL A 326 -0.89 2.82 -8.19
N ALA A 327 0.07 3.01 -7.28
CA ALA A 327 1.49 2.90 -7.53
C ALA A 327 2.14 2.06 -6.43
N ASN A 328 2.88 1.00 -6.82
CA ASN A 328 3.49 0.04 -5.87
C ASN A 328 2.49 -0.45 -4.79
N ASP A 329 1.30 -0.85 -5.24
CA ASP A 329 0.21 -1.33 -4.38
C ASP A 329 -0.38 -0.30 -3.38
N ILE A 330 -0.01 0.98 -3.51
CA ILE A 330 -0.51 2.09 -2.68
C ILE A 330 -1.36 3.02 -3.53
N ILE A 331 -2.48 3.50 -2.97
CA ILE A 331 -3.29 4.55 -3.59
C ILE A 331 -2.61 5.89 -3.34
N VAL A 332 -2.23 6.57 -4.43
CA VAL A 332 -1.60 7.90 -4.40
C VAL A 332 -2.50 8.90 -5.10
N HIS A 333 -2.63 10.11 -4.53
CA HIS A 333 -3.29 11.23 -5.17
C HIS A 333 -2.35 11.85 -6.22
N ASN A 334 -2.89 12.42 -7.30
CA ASN A 334 -2.08 13.22 -8.23
C ASN A 334 -1.55 14.48 -7.52
N SER A 335 -0.36 14.97 -7.88
CA SER A 335 0.21 16.14 -7.24
C SER A 335 -0.46 17.40 -7.77
N ILE A 336 -1.29 18.03 -6.93
CA ILE A 336 -1.83 19.38 -7.20
C ILE A 336 -0.73 20.45 -7.07
N GLU A 337 0.35 20.13 -6.35
CA GLU A 337 1.49 21.02 -6.14
C GLU A 337 2.30 21.24 -7.42
N GLN A 338 2.26 20.32 -8.40
CA GLN A 338 2.86 20.53 -9.72
C GLN A 338 2.10 21.61 -10.52
N ASP A 339 0.77 21.64 -10.40
CA ASP A 339 -0.09 22.58 -11.11
C ASP A 339 -0.16 23.96 -10.44
N ALA A 340 0.07 24.04 -9.13
CA ALA A 340 0.02 25.30 -8.39
C ALA A 340 1.06 26.32 -8.90
N ASP A 341 0.61 27.52 -9.27
CA ASP A 341 1.52 28.61 -9.60
C ASP A 341 2.28 29.11 -8.34
N ILE A 342 1.64 29.03 -7.18
CA ILE A 342 2.18 29.45 -5.88
C ILE A 342 1.81 28.42 -4.80
N VAL A 343 2.78 28.03 -3.96
CA VAL A 343 2.55 27.24 -2.74
C VAL A 343 3.08 28.03 -1.56
N MET A 344 2.21 28.32 -0.59
CA MET A 344 2.55 29.06 0.62
C MET A 344 2.22 28.24 1.87
N PHE A 345 3.13 28.24 2.83
CA PHE A 345 2.91 27.70 4.17
C PHE A 345 2.77 28.85 5.16
N VAL A 346 1.83 28.72 6.10
CA VAL A 346 1.66 29.68 7.19
C VAL A 346 2.17 29.05 8.47
N TYR A 347 3.22 29.62 9.05
CA TYR A 347 3.80 29.19 10.32
C TYR A 347 3.49 30.21 11.42
N ARG A 348 3.05 29.71 12.58
CA ARG A 348 2.62 30.52 13.73
C ARG A 348 3.08 29.82 15.02
N ASP A 349 4.14 30.32 15.66
CA ASP A 349 4.78 29.65 16.81
C ASP A 349 3.81 29.39 17.97
N ASP A 350 2.96 30.37 18.26
CA ASP A 350 1.95 30.32 19.31
C ASP A 350 0.97 29.13 19.16
N VAL A 351 0.64 28.71 17.93
CA VAL A 351 -0.24 27.55 17.68
C VAL A 351 0.44 26.25 18.14
N TYR A 352 1.75 26.12 17.89
CA TYR A 352 2.52 24.95 18.27
C TYR A 352 2.80 24.94 19.79
N ARG A 353 3.09 26.10 20.37
CA ARG A 353 3.26 26.27 21.82
C ARG A 353 1.98 25.95 22.58
N GLU A 354 0.83 26.45 22.14
CA GLU A 354 -0.47 26.15 22.74
C GLU A 354 -0.79 24.65 22.67
N ALA A 355 -0.47 23.99 21.55
CA ALA A 355 -0.68 22.55 21.40
C ALA A 355 0.22 21.73 22.32
N MET A 356 1.52 22.05 22.42
CA MET A 356 2.46 21.36 23.31
C MET A 356 2.12 21.53 24.78
N GLU A 357 1.74 22.73 25.20
CA GLU A 357 1.37 23.04 26.57
C GLU A 357 0.07 22.33 26.99
N LYS A 358 -0.93 22.26 26.10
CA LYS A 358 -2.13 21.44 26.31
C LYS A 358 -1.81 19.96 26.45
N GLU A 359 -0.84 19.45 25.68
CA GLU A 359 -0.43 18.04 25.79
C GLU A 359 0.25 17.76 27.14
N LYS A 360 1.11 18.66 27.62
CA LYS A 360 1.72 18.56 28.96
C LYS A 360 0.68 18.64 30.07
N GLU A 361 -0.28 19.55 29.95
CA GLU A 361 -1.38 19.68 30.91
C GLU A 361 -2.24 18.41 30.96
N MET A 362 -2.53 17.80 29.80
CA MET A 362 -3.26 16.53 29.73
C MET A 362 -2.47 15.36 30.36
N LYS A 363 -1.14 15.32 30.17
CA LYS A 363 -0.27 14.31 30.79
C LYS A 363 -0.18 14.50 32.31
N ALA A 364 0.02 15.73 32.78
CA ALA A 364 0.06 16.03 34.21
C ALA A 364 -1.26 15.71 34.91
N LYS A 365 -2.41 16.05 34.29
CA LYS A 365 -3.74 15.68 34.78
C LYS A 365 -3.96 14.16 34.81
N ALA A 366 -3.41 13.41 33.85
CA ALA A 366 -3.48 11.96 33.85
C ALA A 366 -2.62 11.32 34.95
N ASP A 367 -1.50 11.96 35.31
CA ASP A 367 -0.58 11.52 36.36
C ASP A 367 -0.91 12.08 37.76
N GLY A 368 -2.05 12.78 37.91
CA GLY A 368 -2.52 13.36 39.17
C GLY A 368 -1.71 14.56 39.68
N LYS A 369 -0.92 15.21 38.81
CA LYS A 369 -0.11 16.40 39.13
C LYS A 369 -0.77 17.66 38.59
N GLU A 370 -0.74 18.74 39.36
CA GLU A 370 -1.15 20.06 38.84
C GLU A 370 -0.02 20.64 37.97
N TYR A 371 -0.36 21.05 36.75
CA TYR A 371 0.52 21.78 35.85
C TYR A 371 -0.14 23.11 35.48
N LYS A 372 0.55 24.21 35.75
CA LYS A 372 0.15 25.53 35.28
C LYS A 372 0.91 25.80 33.98
N SER A 373 0.17 26.02 32.89
CA SER A 373 0.77 26.37 31.61
C SER A 373 1.45 27.73 31.70
N GLU A 374 2.63 27.83 31.10
CA GLU A 374 3.38 29.08 30.97
C GLU A 374 2.94 29.89 29.73
N PHE A 375 1.98 29.37 28.95
CA PHE A 375 1.52 30.01 27.74
C PHE A 375 0.57 31.19 28.05
N ALA A 376 1.08 32.40 27.92
CA ALA A 376 0.28 33.61 27.93
C ALA A 376 -0.29 33.90 26.54
N LYS A 377 -1.62 33.93 26.41
CA LYS A 377 -2.29 34.23 25.14
C LYS A 377 -2.17 35.72 24.84
N LYS A 378 -1.19 36.09 24.02
CA LYS A 378 -1.03 37.46 23.50
C LYS A 378 -2.07 37.76 22.42
N SER A 379 -2.48 39.03 22.30
CA SER A 379 -3.40 39.51 21.23
C SER A 379 -2.74 39.50 19.85
N GLU A 380 -1.41 39.60 19.82
CA GLU A 380 -0.56 39.58 18.64
C GLU A 380 0.50 38.49 18.79
N GLU A 381 0.82 37.83 17.68
CA GLU A 381 1.86 36.80 17.62
C GLU A 381 2.67 36.94 16.32
N ASP A 382 3.95 36.58 16.38
CA ASP A 382 4.77 36.49 15.17
C ASP A 382 4.29 35.34 14.28
N ALA A 383 4.25 35.59 12.97
CA ALA A 383 3.88 34.63 11.95
C ALA A 383 4.83 34.71 10.76
N GLU A 384 4.96 33.61 10.05
CA GLU A 384 5.75 33.53 8.82
C GLU A 384 4.89 32.99 7.69
N ILE A 385 4.92 33.66 6.53
CA ILE A 385 4.45 33.09 5.28
C ILE A 385 5.67 32.60 4.50
N ILE A 386 5.77 31.29 4.32
CA ILE A 386 6.86 30.63 3.60
C ILE A 386 6.36 30.29 2.20
N ILE A 387 6.82 31.03 1.19
CA ILE A 387 6.55 30.76 -0.22
C ILE A 387 7.46 29.62 -0.65
N GLY A 388 6.94 28.40 -0.63
CA GLY A 388 7.67 27.18 -1.00
C GLY A 388 7.73 26.93 -2.51
N LYS A 389 6.80 27.49 -3.28
CA LYS A 389 6.81 27.47 -4.76
C LYS A 389 6.24 28.78 -5.28
N GLN A 390 6.86 29.33 -6.33
CA GLN A 390 6.34 30.45 -7.11
C GLN A 390 6.84 30.31 -8.55
N ARG A 391 5.94 30.12 -9.51
CA ARG A 391 6.30 29.79 -10.91
C ARG A 391 6.92 30.97 -11.66
N ASN A 392 6.44 32.17 -11.36
CA ASN A 392 6.83 33.42 -12.02
C ASN A 392 7.48 34.42 -11.05
N GLY A 393 8.07 33.97 -9.94
CA GLY A 393 8.68 34.87 -8.98
C GLY A 393 9.50 34.16 -7.90
N PRO A 394 10.06 34.92 -6.94
CA PRO A 394 10.94 34.38 -5.92
C PRO A 394 10.17 33.56 -4.87
N THR A 395 10.83 32.53 -4.36
CA THR A 395 10.47 31.85 -3.11
C THR A 395 11.18 32.52 -1.93
N GLY A 396 10.61 32.43 -0.74
CA GLY A 396 11.20 33.03 0.46
C GLY A 396 10.24 33.01 1.64
N THR A 397 10.70 33.56 2.77
CA THR A 397 9.89 33.71 3.98
C THR A 397 9.57 35.18 4.19
N VAL A 398 8.31 35.49 4.45
CA VAL A 398 7.82 36.82 4.82
C VAL A 398 7.44 36.78 6.29
N GLU A 399 8.11 37.59 7.11
CA GLU A 399 7.77 37.76 8.52
C GLU A 399 6.60 38.74 8.68
N LEU A 400 5.59 38.34 9.45
CA LEU A 400 4.35 39.06 9.68
C LEU A 400 4.00 39.04 11.17
N VAL A 401 3.06 39.89 11.56
CA VAL A 401 2.38 39.83 12.86
C VAL A 401 0.93 39.41 12.63
N PHE A 402 0.48 38.40 13.35
CA PHE A 402 -0.90 37.94 13.33
C PHE A 402 -1.69 38.56 14.50
N GLN A 403 -2.69 39.36 14.18
CA GLN A 403 -3.59 40.00 15.15
C GLN A 403 -4.82 39.12 15.37
N LYS A 404 -4.88 38.42 16.51
CA LYS A 404 -5.92 37.40 16.81
C LYS A 404 -7.33 37.97 16.87
N ASN A 405 -7.46 39.20 17.38
CA ASN A 405 -8.76 39.86 17.54
C ASN A 405 -9.44 40.16 16.20
N TYR A 406 -8.65 40.31 15.13
CA TYR A 406 -9.12 40.67 13.80
C TYR A 406 -8.92 39.55 12.77
N THR A 407 -8.27 38.44 13.15
CA THR A 407 -7.88 37.35 12.23
C THR A 407 -7.09 37.88 11.03
N ARG A 408 -6.18 38.83 11.29
CA ARG A 408 -5.48 39.60 10.24
C ARG A 408 -3.97 39.43 10.36
N PHE A 409 -3.29 39.28 9.23
CA PHE A 409 -1.83 39.38 9.15
C PHE A 409 -1.48 40.81 8.74
N VAL A 410 -0.54 41.42 9.45
CA VAL A 410 0.01 42.73 9.14
C VAL A 410 1.52 42.62 8.96
N ASP A 411 2.10 43.52 8.17
CA ASP A 411 3.55 43.58 8.02
C ASP A 411 4.21 43.79 9.37
N LYS A 412 5.33 43.10 9.57
CA LYS A 412 6.18 43.31 10.74
C LYS A 412 6.98 44.60 10.55
N SER A 413 6.30 45.74 10.56
CA SER A 413 6.92 47.07 10.43
C SER A 413 7.58 47.48 11.74
N PHE A 414 8.86 47.88 11.70
CA PHE A 414 9.58 48.54 12.82
C PHE A 414 9.08 49.99 13.06
N ALA A 415 7.78 50.24 13.03
CA ALA A 415 7.18 51.55 13.30
C ALA A 415 5.90 51.41 14.16
N PRO A 416 5.63 52.36 15.08
CA PRO A 416 4.52 52.22 16.03
C PRO A 416 3.18 52.20 15.29
N ALA A 417 2.26 51.37 15.77
CA ALA A 417 0.91 51.23 15.21
C ALA A 417 0.20 52.58 15.14
N PHE A 418 -0.35 52.92 13.97
CA PHE A 418 -1.29 54.01 13.79
C PHE A 418 -2.70 53.44 13.65
N GLU A 419 -3.66 54.07 14.32
CA GLU A 419 -5.07 53.72 14.26
C GLU A 419 -5.66 54.20 12.92
N ILE A 420 -6.30 53.30 12.16
CA ILE A 420 -7.00 53.65 10.92
C ILE A 420 -8.49 53.76 11.27
N GLU A 421 -9.00 54.99 11.33
CA GLU A 421 -10.44 55.28 11.36
C GLU A 421 -11.03 55.05 9.96
N TYR A 422 -12.08 54.25 9.88
CA TYR A 422 -12.86 54.08 8.65
C TYR A 422 -14.02 55.07 8.69
N ASP A 423 -14.09 55.92 7.67
CA ASP A 423 -15.19 56.86 7.50
C ASP A 423 -16.38 56.12 6.87
N ASP A 424 -17.50 56.07 7.58
CA ASP A 424 -18.69 55.30 7.24
C ASP A 424 -19.51 56.05 6.16
N THR A 425 -18.95 56.16 4.95
CA THR A 425 -19.67 56.73 3.80
C THR A 425 -20.30 55.59 3.00
N ASN A 426 -21.60 55.38 3.23
CA ASN A 426 -22.45 54.68 2.27
C ASN A 426 -22.44 55.43 0.94
N ILE A 427 -21.64 54.97 -0.01
CA ILE A 427 -21.68 55.46 -1.40
C ILE A 427 -22.87 54.76 -2.08
N PRO A 428 -23.93 55.49 -2.49
CA PRO A 428 -24.99 54.90 -3.27
C PRO A 428 -24.46 54.62 -4.68
N MET A 429 -24.66 53.40 -5.17
CA MET A 429 -24.44 53.11 -6.59
C MET A 429 -25.43 53.92 -7.43
N GLN A 430 -24.92 54.86 -8.24
CA GLN A 430 -25.65 55.35 -9.39
C GLN A 430 -24.70 55.57 -10.57
N ASP A 431 -25.17 55.10 -11.72
CA ASP A 431 -24.55 55.22 -13.05
C ASP A 431 -24.19 56.67 -13.39
N ASP A 432 -22.93 56.93 -13.74
CA ASP A 432 -22.62 57.84 -14.86
C ASP A 432 -21.19 57.65 -15.41
N MET A 433 -21.17 57.11 -16.64
CA MET A 433 -20.39 57.47 -17.82
C MET A 433 -19.02 58.19 -17.71
N MET A 434 -18.07 57.62 -18.48
CA MET A 434 -17.22 58.33 -19.46
C MET A 434 -16.28 59.43 -18.95
N ASN A 435 -15.07 59.04 -18.57
CA ASN A 435 -13.78 59.55 -19.07
C ASN A 435 -12.72 59.28 -18.00
N ASN A 436 -11.84 58.31 -18.24
CA ASN A 436 -10.40 58.51 -18.06
C ASN A 436 -9.65 57.35 -18.69
N ARG A 437 -8.87 57.68 -19.72
CA ARG A 437 -8.00 56.77 -20.45
C ARG A 437 -6.92 56.23 -19.52
N ILE A 438 -6.69 54.93 -19.59
CA ILE A 438 -5.53 54.25 -19.01
C ILE A 438 -4.27 54.75 -19.75
N PRO A 439 -3.20 55.21 -19.07
CA PRO A 439 -1.94 55.48 -19.74
C PRO A 439 -1.23 54.16 -20.08
N ASP A 440 -0.86 53.97 -21.34
CA ASP A 440 -0.02 52.88 -21.81
C ASP A 440 1.37 52.94 -21.15
N TYR A 441 1.82 51.81 -20.59
CA TYR A 441 3.15 51.64 -20.03
C TYR A 441 3.99 50.77 -20.97
N GLU A 442 4.97 51.37 -21.65
CA GLU A 442 5.95 50.68 -22.51
C GLU A 442 6.96 49.89 -21.67
N MET A 443 7.22 48.64 -22.07
CA MET A 443 8.27 47.82 -21.48
C MET A 443 9.66 48.17 -22.05
N PRO A 444 10.71 48.32 -21.22
CA PRO A 444 12.07 48.45 -21.72
C PRO A 444 12.60 47.11 -22.24
N GLN A 445 13.18 47.14 -23.44
CA GLN A 445 13.95 46.03 -24.01
C GLN A 445 15.29 45.87 -23.27
N ILE A 446 15.59 44.66 -22.80
CA ILE A 446 16.50 43.66 -23.44
C ILE A 446 16.35 42.35 -22.68
#